data_AF-A0A399PPG2-F1
#
_entry.id   AF-A0A399PPG2-F1
#
_cell.length_a   1.000
_cell.length_b   1.000
_cell.length_c   1.000
_cell.angle_alpha   90.00
_cell.angle_beta   90.00
_cell.angle_gamma   90.00
#
_symmetry.space_group_name_H-M   'P 1'
#
loop_
_entity.id
_entity.type
_entity.pdbx_description
1 polymer ?
#
loop_
_entity_poly.entity_id
_entity_poly.type
_entity_poly.pdbx_seq_one_letter_code
_entity_poly.pdbx_strand_id
1 'polypeptide(L)'
;VAGVLAIGTGSGDPAVRIAAATGATRVSMASPPVSFDTLPRGGRIGLPLVRLGIRMGTATPALMVRARLHGIRASFIWGSALMHDGVGAMLWEQFLPEALAEGRYVAAPPAEVVGTGLEAIQPAMDRLREGVSARKLVVAL
;
A
#
# COMPACT_ATOMS: atom_id res chain seq x y z
N VAL A 1 -12.59 1.05 -21.94
CA VAL A 1 -11.82 1.12 -20.67
C VAL A 1 -12.15 -0.14 -19.85
N ALA A 2 -11.15 -0.93 -19.44
CA ALA A 2 -11.38 -2.19 -18.71
C ALA A 2 -11.75 -1.99 -17.22
N GLY A 3 -11.33 -0.87 -16.64
CA GLY A 3 -11.57 -0.48 -15.25
C GLY A 3 -10.83 0.82 -14.93
N VAL A 4 -11.07 1.36 -13.74
CA VAL A 4 -10.40 2.57 -13.24
C VAL A 4 -9.70 2.27 -11.92
N LEU A 5 -8.46 2.75 -11.76
CA LEU A 5 -7.67 2.62 -10.52
C LEU A 5 -7.70 3.95 -9.75
N ALA A 6 -8.18 3.90 -8.50
CA ALA A 6 -8.19 5.02 -7.58
C ALA A 6 -6.99 4.94 -6.63
N ILE A 7 -6.10 5.95 -6.69
CA ILE A 7 -4.89 6.04 -5.86
C ILE A 7 -4.92 7.35 -5.08
N GLY A 8 -4.64 7.27 -3.78
CA GLY A 8 -4.59 8.43 -2.89
C GLY A 8 -5.93 8.76 -2.24
N THR A 9 -5.87 9.50 -1.14
CA THR A 9 -7.04 9.90 -0.34
C THR A 9 -8.02 10.72 -1.18
N GLY A 10 -9.30 10.34 -1.15
CA GLY A 10 -10.37 11.08 -1.84
C GLY A 10 -10.50 10.79 -3.35
N SER A 11 -9.61 9.96 -3.93
CA SER A 11 -9.63 9.62 -5.37
C SER A 11 -10.82 8.77 -5.82
N GLY A 12 -11.55 8.14 -4.88
CA GLY A 12 -12.63 7.20 -5.18
C GLY A 12 -13.81 7.81 -5.95
N ASP A 13 -14.30 8.98 -5.56
CA ASP A 13 -15.45 9.62 -6.22
C ASP A 13 -15.11 10.10 -7.65
N PRO A 14 -13.98 10.79 -7.90
CA PRO A 14 -13.50 11.03 -9.26
C PRO A 14 -13.36 9.76 -10.09
N ALA A 15 -12.83 8.67 -9.51
CA ALA A 15 -12.67 7.40 -10.22
C ALA A 15 -14.02 6.78 -10.63
N VAL A 16 -15.05 6.87 -9.78
CA VAL A 16 -16.42 6.45 -10.12
C VAL A 16 -16.99 7.30 -11.25
N ARG A 17 -16.79 8.62 -11.23
CA ARG A 17 -17.24 9.51 -12.31
C ARG A 17 -16.55 9.21 -13.64
N ILE A 18 -15.24 8.97 -13.61
CA ILE A 18 -14.47 8.54 -14.79
C ILE A 18 -14.98 7.19 -15.31
N ALA A 19 -15.24 6.23 -14.42
CA ALA A 19 -15.77 4.92 -14.80
C ALA A 19 -17.16 5.07 -15.47
N ALA A 20 -18.04 5.88 -14.91
CA ALA A 20 -19.36 6.16 -15.50
C ALA A 20 -19.24 6.82 -16.89
N ALA A 21 -18.37 7.83 -17.04
CA ALA A 21 -18.15 8.52 -18.31
C ALA A 21 -17.52 7.64 -19.40
N THR A 22 -16.78 6.60 -19.00
CA THR A 22 -16.06 5.71 -19.93
C THR A 22 -16.75 4.37 -20.17
N GLY A 23 -17.91 4.15 -19.55
CA GLY A 23 -18.64 2.87 -19.60
C GLY A 23 -17.96 1.73 -18.84
N ALA A 24 -16.97 2.03 -18.00
CA ALA A 24 -16.30 1.02 -17.18
C ALA A 24 -17.19 0.60 -16.01
N THR A 25 -17.18 -0.69 -15.69
CA THR A 25 -18.04 -1.27 -14.63
C THR A 25 -17.28 -1.58 -13.34
N ARG A 26 -15.98 -1.26 -13.27
CA ARG A 26 -15.10 -1.61 -12.15
C ARG A 26 -14.20 -0.45 -11.75
N VAL A 27 -14.12 -0.22 -10.44
CA VAL A 27 -13.15 0.68 -9.81
C VAL A 27 -12.38 -0.11 -8.76
N SER A 28 -11.05 -0.14 -8.89
CA SER A 28 -10.14 -0.73 -7.91
C SER A 28 -9.51 0.38 -7.08
N MET A 29 -9.53 0.24 -5.76
CA MET A 29 -9.05 1.27 -4.84
C MET A 29 -7.77 0.81 -4.14
N ALA A 30 -6.66 1.51 -4.37
CA ALA A 30 -5.37 1.30 -3.69
C ALA A 30 -5.24 2.13 -2.41
N SER A 31 -6.22 2.97 -2.09
CA SER A 31 -6.23 3.79 -0.89
C SER A 31 -7.66 3.92 -0.35
N PRO A 32 -7.84 3.94 0.98
CA PRO A 32 -9.11 4.31 1.57
C PRO A 32 -9.44 5.78 1.31
N PRO A 33 -10.71 6.18 1.42
CA PRO A 33 -11.14 7.58 1.26
C PRO A 33 -10.68 8.49 2.42
N VAL A 34 -9.89 7.97 3.37
CA VAL A 34 -9.39 8.66 4.54
C VAL A 34 -7.86 8.60 4.59
N SER A 35 -7.23 9.68 5.07
CA SER A 35 -5.79 9.73 5.33
C SER A 35 -5.51 9.33 6.79
N PHE A 36 -4.41 8.61 6.99
CA PHE A 36 -3.90 8.23 8.30
C PHE A 36 -2.82 9.19 8.83
N ASP A 37 -2.42 10.20 8.05
CA ASP A 37 -1.29 11.08 8.36
C ASP A 37 -1.54 11.97 9.59
N THR A 38 -2.81 12.10 9.98
CA THR A 38 -3.24 12.91 11.12
C THR A 38 -3.28 12.13 12.44
N LEU A 39 -2.94 10.83 12.44
CA LEU A 39 -2.92 10.03 13.67
C LEU A 39 -1.69 10.35 14.52
N PRO A 40 -1.85 10.66 15.82
CA PRO A 40 -0.73 10.89 16.72
C PRO A 40 0.10 9.61 16.87
N ARG A 41 1.43 9.76 16.82
CA ARG A 41 2.37 8.66 17.09
C ARG A 41 2.20 8.21 18.56
N GLY A 42 2.09 6.90 18.79
CA GLY A 42 2.00 6.33 20.15
C GLY A 42 0.67 5.73 20.56
N GLY A 43 -0.27 5.48 19.64
CA GLY A 43 -1.39 4.54 19.86
C GLY A 43 -2.45 4.94 20.90
N ARG A 44 -2.41 6.18 21.40
CA ARG A 44 -3.42 6.67 22.35
C ARG A 44 -4.78 6.75 21.67
N ILE A 45 -5.74 5.98 22.17
CA ILE A 45 -7.15 6.11 21.79
C ILE A 45 -7.61 7.51 22.21
N GLY A 46 -8.00 8.31 21.23
CA GLY A 46 -8.41 9.69 21.44
C GLY A 46 -9.32 10.19 20.33
N LEU A 47 -9.79 11.43 20.46
CA LEU A 47 -10.72 12.05 19.52
C LEU A 47 -10.30 11.96 18.03
N PRO A 48 -9.01 12.11 17.65
CA PRO A 48 -8.59 11.92 16.25
C PRO A 48 -8.85 10.51 15.71
N LEU A 49 -8.61 9.47 16.52
CA LEU A 49 -8.83 8.08 16.13
C LEU A 49 -10.32 7.77 16.00
N VAL A 50 -11.14 8.30 16.91
CA VAL A 50 -12.62 8.17 16.84
C VAL A 50 -13.16 8.86 15.59
N ARG A 51 -12.70 10.08 15.29
CA ARG A 51 -13.08 10.82 14.08
C ARG A 51 -12.68 10.07 12.80
N LEU A 52 -11.47 9.50 12.79
CA LEU A 52 -11.02 8.66 11.68
C LEU A 52 -11.91 7.43 11.51
N GLY A 53 -12.24 6.73 12.60
CA GLY A 53 -13.14 5.57 12.58
C GLY A 53 -14.52 5.92 12.03
N ILE A 54 -15.13 7.01 12.48
CA ILE A 54 -16.42 7.50 11.95
C ILE A 54 -16.30 7.81 10.46
N ARG A 55 -15.26 8.53 10.04
CA ARG A 55 -15.07 8.92 8.64
C ARG A 55 -14.83 7.69 7.76
N MET A 56 -14.07 6.72 8.23
CA MET A 56 -13.82 5.47 7.52
C MET A 56 -15.10 4.63 7.38
N GLY A 57 -15.89 4.56 8.46
CA GLY A 57 -17.17 3.86 8.52
C GLY A 57 -18.30 4.52 7.74
N THR A 58 -18.19 5.79 7.36
CA THR A 58 -19.23 6.52 6.60
C THR A 58 -18.83 6.80 5.14
N ALA A 59 -17.59 7.24 4.90
CA ALA A 59 -17.12 7.60 3.56
C ALA A 59 -17.01 6.38 2.64
N THR A 60 -16.57 5.23 3.17
CA THR A 60 -16.41 4.01 2.38
C THR A 60 -17.77 3.44 1.92
N PRO A 61 -18.76 3.23 2.80
CA PRO A 61 -20.08 2.78 2.36
C PRO A 61 -20.77 3.78 1.43
N ALA A 62 -20.65 5.09 1.70
CA ALA A 62 -21.22 6.11 0.83
C ALA A 62 -20.66 6.03 -0.60
N LEU A 63 -19.35 5.84 -0.74
CA LEU A 63 -18.71 5.63 -2.04
C LEU A 63 -19.19 4.33 -2.70
N MET A 64 -19.26 3.23 -1.96
CA MET A 64 -19.73 1.94 -2.49
C MET A 64 -21.18 2.02 -2.99
N VAL A 65 -22.07 2.70 -2.25
CA VAL A 65 -23.45 2.93 -2.65
C VAL A 65 -23.50 3.77 -3.92
N ARG A 66 -22.79 4.90 -3.98
CA ARG A 66 -22.73 5.75 -5.19
C ARG A 66 -22.21 4.99 -6.40
N ALA A 67 -21.13 4.23 -6.27
CA ALA A 67 -20.61 3.40 -7.34
C ALA A 67 -21.68 2.43 -7.84
N ARG A 68 -22.39 1.76 -6.91
CA ARG A 68 -23.42 0.79 -7.26
C ARG A 68 -24.64 1.42 -7.94
N LEU A 69 -25.02 2.64 -7.59
CA LEU A 69 -26.07 3.40 -8.28
C LEU A 69 -25.72 3.67 -9.75
N HIS A 70 -24.43 3.78 -10.08
CA HIS A 70 -23.94 3.88 -11.46
C HIS A 70 -23.65 2.52 -12.11
N GLY A 71 -24.03 1.40 -11.50
CA GLY A 71 -23.72 0.05 -12.01
C GLY A 71 -22.24 -0.32 -11.90
N ILE A 72 -21.45 0.41 -11.10
CA ILE A 72 -20.01 0.23 -10.95
C ILE A 72 -19.71 -0.55 -9.68
N ARG A 73 -18.88 -1.59 -9.81
CA ARG A 73 -18.32 -2.32 -8.67
C ARG A 73 -17.04 -1.65 -8.20
N ALA A 74 -17.11 -0.97 -7.06
CA ALA A 74 -15.93 -0.47 -6.35
C ALA A 74 -15.41 -1.53 -5.37
N SER A 75 -14.09 -1.79 -5.37
CA SER A 75 -13.44 -2.78 -4.50
C SER A 75 -12.05 -2.32 -4.08
N PHE A 76 -11.63 -2.69 -2.87
CA PHE A 76 -10.28 -2.43 -2.38
C PHE A 76 -9.28 -3.46 -2.89
N ILE A 77 -8.09 -2.99 -3.21
CA ILE A 77 -6.91 -3.84 -3.41
C ILE A 77 -6.33 -4.10 -2.03
N TRP A 78 -6.40 -5.35 -1.57
CA TRP A 78 -5.83 -5.78 -0.31
C TRP A 78 -4.44 -6.37 -0.58
N GLY A 79 -3.38 -5.61 -0.26
CA GLY A 79 -2.00 -6.10 -0.45
C GLY A 79 -1.71 -7.40 0.32
N SER A 80 -2.38 -7.60 1.46
CA SER A 80 -2.29 -8.83 2.25
C SER A 80 -2.90 -10.06 1.57
N ALA A 81 -3.76 -9.89 0.55
CA ALA A 81 -4.35 -11.02 -0.18
C ALA A 81 -3.27 -11.88 -0.87
N LEU A 82 -2.13 -11.26 -1.24
CA LEU A 82 -0.97 -11.92 -1.84
C LEU A 82 -0.35 -13.00 -0.93
N MET A 83 -0.60 -12.95 0.37
CA MET A 83 -0.14 -13.98 1.31
C MET A 83 -0.98 -15.26 1.25
N HIS A 84 -2.15 -15.21 0.62
CA HIS A 84 -3.16 -16.27 0.65
C HIS A 84 -3.60 -16.73 -0.74
N ASP A 85 -3.14 -16.07 -1.80
CA ASP A 85 -3.39 -16.47 -3.18
C ASP A 85 -2.11 -16.96 -3.88
N GLY A 86 -2.26 -17.49 -5.10
CA GLY A 86 -1.13 -17.99 -5.87
C GLY A 86 -0.24 -16.90 -6.48
N VAL A 87 -0.65 -15.63 -6.42
CA VAL A 87 0.12 -14.51 -7.00
C VAL A 87 1.37 -14.26 -6.16
N GLY A 88 1.29 -14.48 -4.84
CA GLY A 88 2.43 -14.50 -3.93
C GLY A 88 3.56 -15.42 -4.42
N ALA A 89 3.32 -16.71 -4.44
CA ALA A 89 4.34 -17.68 -4.88
C ALA A 89 4.84 -17.39 -6.31
N MET A 90 3.94 -17.04 -7.23
CA MET A 90 4.30 -16.71 -8.61
C MET A 90 5.31 -15.56 -8.69
N LEU A 91 5.14 -14.50 -7.90
CA LEU A 91 6.01 -13.32 -7.97
C LEU A 91 7.30 -13.51 -7.16
N TRP A 92 7.22 -13.95 -5.91
CA TRP A 92 8.35 -13.91 -4.98
C TRP A 92 9.19 -15.20 -4.94
N GLU A 93 8.61 -16.35 -5.32
CA GLU A 93 9.33 -17.64 -5.33
C GLU A 93 9.74 -18.05 -6.75
N GLN A 94 8.88 -17.82 -7.74
CA GLN A 94 9.12 -18.26 -9.12
C GLN A 94 9.79 -17.17 -9.95
N PHE A 95 9.17 -15.99 -10.07
CA PHE A 95 9.66 -14.95 -10.98
C PHE A 95 10.86 -14.16 -10.43
N LEU A 96 10.76 -13.61 -9.22
CA LEU A 96 11.74 -12.66 -8.71
C LEU A 96 13.15 -13.27 -8.52
N PRO A 97 13.32 -14.49 -7.97
CA PRO A 97 14.65 -15.08 -7.82
C PRO A 97 15.36 -15.29 -9.15
N GLU A 98 14.66 -15.81 -10.16
CA GLU A 98 15.19 -15.97 -11.52
C GLU A 98 15.54 -14.61 -12.13
N ALA A 99 14.64 -13.63 -12.01
CA ALA A 99 14.88 -12.28 -12.55
C ALA A 99 16.08 -11.57 -11.93
N LEU A 100 16.35 -11.81 -10.64
CA LEU A 100 17.55 -11.31 -9.95
C LEU A 100 18.81 -12.06 -10.39
N ALA A 101 18.75 -13.39 -10.50
CA ALA A 101 19.88 -14.21 -10.92
C ALA A 101 20.32 -13.89 -12.37
N GLU A 102 19.37 -13.60 -13.25
CA GLU A 102 19.61 -13.20 -14.63
C GLU A 102 19.97 -11.70 -14.79
N GLY A 103 19.89 -10.92 -13.72
CA GLY A 103 20.16 -9.47 -13.75
C GLY A 103 19.09 -8.65 -14.48
N ARG A 104 17.94 -9.23 -14.84
CA ARG A 104 16.78 -8.48 -15.37
C ARG A 104 16.23 -7.50 -14.34
N TYR A 105 16.35 -7.85 -13.07
CA TYR A 105 16.03 -7.00 -11.93
C TYR A 105 17.31 -6.77 -11.12
N VAL A 106 17.48 -5.54 -10.65
CA VAL A 106 18.60 -5.16 -9.79
C VAL A 106 18.02 -4.65 -8.47
N ALA A 107 18.50 -5.21 -7.36
CA ALA A 107 18.13 -4.73 -6.03
C ALA A 107 18.65 -3.31 -5.84
N ALA A 108 17.72 -2.36 -5.70
CA ALA A 108 18.01 -0.94 -5.51
C ALA A 108 17.21 -0.37 -4.34
N PRO A 109 17.74 0.62 -3.60
CA PRO A 109 19.10 1.17 -3.72
C PRO A 109 20.19 0.15 -3.30
N PRO A 110 21.48 0.42 -3.61
CA PRO A 110 22.57 -0.45 -3.20
C PRO A 110 22.57 -0.71 -1.70
N ALA A 111 22.84 -1.96 -1.31
CA ALA A 111 22.93 -2.35 0.07
C ALA A 111 24.19 -1.79 0.75
N GLU A 112 24.06 -1.40 2.01
CA GLU A 112 25.13 -1.11 2.94
C GLU A 112 24.96 -2.06 4.12
N VAL A 113 25.86 -3.04 4.24
CA VAL A 113 25.83 -4.00 5.34
C VAL A 113 26.43 -3.35 6.57
N VAL A 114 25.61 -3.10 7.60
CA VAL A 114 26.01 -2.35 8.81
C VAL A 114 26.46 -3.24 9.96
N GLY A 115 26.31 -4.56 9.82
CA GLY A 115 26.76 -5.55 10.80
C GLY A 115 26.13 -6.92 10.56
N THR A 116 26.51 -7.87 11.42
CA THR A 116 25.98 -9.23 11.45
C THR A 116 25.36 -9.48 12.82
N GLY A 117 24.33 -10.32 12.89
CA GLY A 117 23.65 -10.69 14.13
C GLY A 117 22.59 -9.68 14.58
N LEU A 118 21.74 -10.11 15.51
CA LEU A 118 20.61 -9.31 16.00
C LEU A 118 21.06 -8.07 16.78
N GLU A 119 22.24 -8.11 17.38
CA GLU A 119 22.90 -7.01 18.08
C GLU A 119 23.14 -5.80 17.16
N ALA A 120 23.28 -6.00 15.86
CA ALA A 120 23.49 -4.94 14.88
C ALA A 120 22.19 -4.21 14.50
N ILE A 121 21.01 -4.70 14.90
CA ILE A 121 19.71 -4.10 14.55
C ILE A 121 19.57 -2.70 15.17
N GLN A 122 19.86 -2.54 16.46
CA GLN A 122 19.69 -1.26 17.13
C GLN A 122 20.61 -0.16 16.52
N PRO A 123 21.92 -0.41 16.33
CA PRO A 123 22.80 0.51 15.59
C PRO A 123 22.31 0.82 14.17
N ALA A 124 21.79 -0.18 13.43
CA ALA A 124 21.23 0.03 12.09
C ALA A 124 20.03 0.97 12.09
N MET A 125 19.14 0.83 13.09
CA MET A 125 17.97 1.68 13.25
C MET A 125 18.33 3.10 13.68
N ASP A 126 19.34 3.27 14.53
CA ASP A 126 19.84 4.58 14.93
C ASP A 126 20.47 5.29 13.72
N ARG A 127 21.26 4.58 12.91
CA ARG A 127 21.80 5.09 11.65
C ARG A 127 20.71 5.49 10.66
N LEU A 128 19.65 4.68 10.52
CA LEU A 128 18.51 5.01 9.67
C LEU A 128 17.83 6.31 10.12
N ARG A 129 17.75 6.54 11.45
CA ARG A 129 17.12 7.73 12.03
C ARG A 129 17.89 9.01 11.73
N GLU A 130 19.23 8.94 11.66
CA GLU A 130 20.09 10.05 11.22
C GLU A 130 19.88 10.41 9.74
N GLY A 131 19.26 9.50 8.97
CA GLY A 131 19.04 9.62 7.55
C GLY A 131 20.13 8.91 6.74
N VAL A 132 19.73 8.28 5.64
CA VAL A 132 20.63 7.58 4.71
C VAL A 132 20.39 8.07 3.29
N SER A 133 21.46 8.35 2.54
CA SER A 133 21.35 8.88 1.18
C SER A 133 21.22 7.73 0.18
N ALA A 134 19.99 7.37 -0.16
CA ALA A 134 19.66 6.34 -1.16
C ALA A 134 20.51 5.06 -0.99
N ARG A 135 20.60 4.55 0.24
CA ARG A 135 21.21 3.26 0.59
C ARG A 135 20.23 2.41 1.36
N LYS A 136 20.30 1.09 1.15
CA LYS A 136 19.54 0.12 1.93
C LYS A 136 20.45 -0.42 3.04
N LEU A 137 20.21 -0.04 4.28
CA LEU A 137 20.91 -0.66 5.41
C LEU A 137 20.47 -2.13 5.53
N VAL A 138 21.43 -3.03 5.62
CA VAL A 138 21.24 -4.48 5.76
C VAL A 138 22.00 -4.97 6.99
N VAL A 139 21.33 -5.77 7.81
CA VAL A 139 21.97 -6.57 8.85
C VAL A 139 22.03 -8.00 8.34
N ALA A 140 23.23 -8.57 8.27
CA ALA A 140 23.41 -9.98 7.95
C ALA A 140 23.06 -10.83 9.17
N LEU A 141 22.59 -12.05 8.94
CA LEU A 141 22.32 -13.03 10.01
C LEU A 141 23.29 -14.21 9.90
#